data_AF-A0A399WUY1-F1
#
_entry.id   AF-A0A399WUY1-F1
#
_cell.length_a   1.000
_cell.length_b   1.000
_cell.length_c   1.000
_cell.angle_alpha   90.00
_cell.angle_beta   90.00
_cell.angle_gamma   90.00
#
_symmetry.space_group_name_H-M   'P 1'
#
loop_
_entity.id
_entity.type
_entity.pdbx_description
1 polymer ?
#
loop_
_entity_poly.entity_id
_entity_poly.type
_entity_poly.pdbx_seq_one_letter_code
_entity_poly.pdbx_strand_id
1 'polypeptide(L)'
;MARPLVLVLDGVEYPVGIVKVDRDKLYGRMEIEAFDEKGRPAEIRVLAADGKTLINKGGTALASVTDKGDSVDRNALVPVNEEGEKIEQAPSSFNQNNILEKAEVDDYLLQIVKSVYLMTPFEDADISPLLDEITAGQIYTFPFSYRGGVEYDSAYVIGSGKDAFIVTGKQAELDFIKLNESSVLNSDEEDEISVDDLDFDLM
;
A
#
# COMPACT_ATOMS: atom_id res chain seq x y z
N MET A 1 -2.57 18.05 20.21
CA MET A 1 -2.89 18.77 18.97
C MET A 1 -2.28 18.00 17.81
N ALA A 2 -2.97 17.88 16.68
CA ALA A 2 -2.39 17.27 15.48
C ALA A 2 -1.30 18.22 14.93
N ARG A 3 -0.14 17.67 14.55
CA ARG A 3 0.90 18.46 13.89
C ARG A 3 0.54 18.66 12.41
N PRO A 4 0.77 19.84 11.82
CA PRO A 4 0.61 20.02 10.39
C PRO A 4 1.69 19.23 9.63
N LEU A 5 1.36 18.85 8.40
CA LEU A 5 2.36 18.49 7.40
C LEU A 5 2.81 19.80 6.74
N VAL A 6 4.11 20.10 6.75
CA VAL A 6 4.64 21.33 6.13
C VAL A 6 5.18 20.99 4.76
N LEU A 7 4.53 21.51 3.71
CA LEU A 7 5.00 21.40 2.33
C LEU A 7 5.74 22.68 1.95
N VAL A 8 6.84 22.57 1.21
CA VAL A 8 7.65 23.74 0.80
C VAL A 8 7.77 23.77 -0.71
N LEU A 9 7.30 24.85 -1.32
CA LEU A 9 7.44 25.11 -2.76
C LEU A 9 8.11 26.46 -2.96
N ASP A 10 9.21 26.49 -3.72
CA ASP A 10 10.00 27.70 -3.98
C ASP A 10 10.39 28.51 -2.72
N GLY A 11 10.61 27.80 -1.61
CA GLY A 11 10.96 28.38 -0.30
C GLY A 11 9.79 28.94 0.50
N VAL A 12 8.56 28.83 -0.01
CA VAL A 12 7.32 29.18 0.72
C VAL A 12 6.77 27.95 1.42
N GLU A 13 6.43 28.09 2.70
CA GLU A 13 5.88 27.02 3.53
C GLU A 13 4.36 27.01 3.50
N TYR A 14 3.78 25.83 3.32
CA TYR A 14 2.34 25.58 3.28
C TYR A 14 1.98 24.52 4.34
N PRO A 15 1.54 24.94 5.53
CA PRO A 15 1.03 24.04 6.55
C PRO A 15 -0.31 23.44 6.13
N VAL A 16 -0.38 22.12 6.01
CA VAL A 16 -1.59 21.39 5.59
C VAL A 16 -1.99 20.32 6.60
N GLY A 17 -3.30 20.14 6.74
CA GLY A 17 -3.90 18.94 7.30
C GLY A 17 -4.06 17.87 6.22
N ILE A 18 -4.08 16.61 6.63
CA ILE A 18 -4.38 15.49 5.73
C ILE A 18 -5.46 14.61 6.31
N VAL A 19 -6.44 14.24 5.49
CA VAL A 19 -7.54 13.34 5.87
C VAL A 19 -7.52 12.13 4.97
N LYS A 20 -7.26 10.95 5.53
CA LYS A 20 -7.23 9.71 4.74
C LYS A 20 -8.59 9.46 4.09
N VAL A 21 -8.57 9.24 2.78
CA VAL A 21 -9.75 8.85 1.99
C VAL A 21 -9.81 7.33 1.98
N ASP A 22 -10.83 6.78 2.61
CA ASP A 22 -11.06 5.34 2.71
C ASP A 22 -12.45 5.00 2.15
N ARG A 23 -12.61 3.80 1.60
CA ARG A 23 -13.89 3.34 1.03
C ARG A 23 -15.03 3.41 2.05
N ASP A 24 -14.75 3.06 3.31
CA ASP A 24 -15.72 3.14 4.39
C ASP A 24 -16.25 4.57 4.63
N LYS A 25 -15.41 5.59 4.40
CA LYS A 25 -15.81 6.99 4.52
C LYS A 25 -16.61 7.48 3.32
N LEU A 26 -16.36 6.93 2.14
CA LEU A 26 -17.02 7.32 0.90
C LEU A 26 -18.37 6.62 0.70
N TYR A 27 -18.42 5.32 1.01
CA TYR A 27 -19.55 4.45 0.69
C TYR A 27 -20.23 3.86 1.92
N GLY A 28 -19.72 4.16 3.12
CA GLY A 28 -20.10 3.46 4.34
C GLY A 28 -19.49 2.06 4.40
N ARG A 29 -19.86 1.33 5.43
CA ARG A 29 -19.40 -0.05 5.66
C ARG A 29 -20.61 -0.95 5.84
N MET A 30 -20.52 -2.15 5.28
CA MET A 30 -21.43 -3.27 5.58
C MET A 30 -20.72 -4.22 6.53
N GLU A 31 -21.36 -4.56 7.64
CA GLU A 31 -20.91 -5.63 8.53
C GLU A 31 -21.91 -6.78 8.47
N ILE A 32 -21.41 -8.01 8.35
CA ILE A 32 -22.24 -9.21 8.38
C ILE A 32 -22.30 -9.68 9.84
N GLU A 33 -23.50 -9.69 10.39
CA GLU A 33 -23.79 -10.27 11.70
C GLU A 33 -24.40 -11.66 11.51
N ALA A 34 -23.81 -12.67 12.15
CA ALA A 34 -24.32 -14.02 12.18
C ALA A 34 -24.85 -14.33 13.58
N PHE A 35 -25.99 -15.01 13.65
CA PHE A 35 -26.64 -15.38 14.90
C PHE A 35 -26.94 -16.88 14.92
N ASP A 36 -26.94 -17.48 16.10
CA ASP A 36 -27.42 -18.85 16.28
C ASP A 36 -28.96 -18.93 16.37
N GLU A 37 -29.49 -20.15 16.46
CA GLU A 37 -30.94 -20.41 16.58
C GLU A 37 -31.59 -19.75 17.81
N LYS A 38 -30.79 -19.32 18.80
CA LYS A 38 -31.25 -18.65 20.02
C LYS A 38 -31.05 -17.12 19.95
N GLY A 39 -30.68 -16.59 18.79
CA GLY A 39 -30.44 -15.17 18.57
C GLY A 39 -29.15 -14.65 19.20
N ARG A 40 -28.19 -15.52 19.55
CA ARG A 40 -26.90 -15.11 20.11
C ARG A 40 -25.90 -14.87 18.98
N PRO A 41 -25.07 -13.81 19.03
CA PRO A 41 -24.07 -13.56 18.01
C PRO A 41 -23.10 -14.74 17.86
N ALA A 42 -22.87 -15.17 16.63
CA ALA A 42 -21.84 -16.14 16.31
C ALA A 42 -20.47 -15.45 16.44
N GLU A 43 -19.53 -16.11 17.09
CA GLU A 43 -18.18 -15.61 17.26
C GLU A 43 -17.17 -16.52 16.55
N ILE A 44 -16.20 -15.92 15.87
CA ILE A 44 -15.11 -16.67 15.25
C ILE A 44 -14.23 -17.28 16.36
N ARG A 45 -13.84 -18.55 16.16
CA ARG A 45 -12.93 -19.32 17.00
C ARG A 45 -11.92 -20.04 16.13
N VAL A 46 -10.71 -20.26 16.66
CA VAL A 46 -9.68 -21.06 16.00
C VAL A 46 -9.71 -22.46 16.58
N LEU A 47 -9.83 -23.49 15.74
CA LEU A 47 -9.64 -24.87 16.18
C LEU A 47 -8.14 -25.17 16.21
N ALA A 48 -7.64 -25.61 17.36
CA ALA A 48 -6.24 -25.98 17.51
C ALA A 48 -5.91 -27.25 16.68
N ALA A 49 -4.62 -27.47 16.43
CA ALA A 49 -4.13 -28.61 15.65
C ALA A 49 -4.51 -29.99 16.26
N ASP A 50 -4.91 -30.03 17.53
CA ASP A 50 -5.39 -31.24 18.20
C ASP A 50 -6.83 -31.65 17.81
N GLY A 51 -7.52 -30.82 17.02
CA GLY A 51 -8.87 -31.07 16.52
C GLY A 51 -9.99 -31.00 17.56
N LYS A 52 -9.70 -30.60 18.81
CA LYS A 52 -10.67 -30.60 19.92
C LYS A 52 -10.66 -29.34 20.78
N THR A 53 -9.59 -28.55 20.70
CA THR A 53 -9.47 -27.32 21.48
C THR A 53 -9.90 -26.12 20.66
N LEU A 54 -10.88 -25.37 21.16
CA LEU A 54 -11.30 -24.09 20.57
C LEU A 54 -10.61 -22.92 21.28
N ILE A 55 -9.97 -22.06 20.50
CA ILE A 55 -9.25 -20.88 20.98
C ILE A 55 -10.11 -19.64 20.70
N ASN A 56 -10.35 -18.86 21.76
CA ASN A 56 -11.11 -17.62 21.71
C ASN A 56 -10.32 -16.49 21.01
N LYS A 57 -11.03 -15.43 20.62
CA LYS A 57 -10.40 -14.18 20.18
C LYS A 57 -9.39 -13.70 21.24
N GLY A 58 -8.15 -13.43 20.81
CA GLY A 58 -7.05 -13.04 21.71
C GLY A 58 -6.30 -14.20 22.35
N GLY A 59 -6.69 -15.46 22.13
CA GLY A 59 -5.98 -16.65 22.64
C GLY A 59 -4.78 -17.09 21.79
N THR A 60 -4.53 -16.43 20.66
CA THR A 60 -3.36 -16.64 19.80
C THR A 60 -2.55 -15.36 19.70
N ALA A 61 -1.22 -15.47 19.74
CA ALA A 61 -0.31 -14.36 19.49
C ALA A 61 0.81 -14.80 18.54
N LEU A 62 1.37 -13.85 17.79
CA LEU A 62 2.59 -14.06 17.02
C LEU A 62 3.79 -13.68 17.89
N ALA A 63 4.78 -14.57 17.96
CA ALA A 63 6.04 -14.32 18.64
C ALA A 63 7.19 -14.32 17.62
N SER A 64 8.14 -13.41 17.79
CA SER A 64 9.43 -13.44 17.10
C SER A 64 10.39 -14.28 17.94
N VAL A 65 11.07 -15.24 17.32
CA VAL A 65 12.00 -16.14 18.02
C VAL A 65 13.35 -16.14 17.32
N THR A 66 14.42 -16.37 18.08
CA THR A 66 15.76 -16.62 17.53
C THR A 66 15.84 -18.03 16.94
N ASP A 67 16.94 -18.34 16.24
CA ASP A 67 17.25 -19.68 15.73
C ASP A 67 17.28 -20.76 16.84
N LYS A 68 17.43 -20.36 18.11
CA LYS A 68 17.42 -21.25 19.27
C LYS A 68 16.03 -21.41 19.91
N GLY A 69 15.02 -20.70 19.40
CA GLY A 69 13.66 -20.70 19.92
C GLY A 69 13.40 -19.70 21.05
N ASP A 70 14.37 -18.86 21.39
CA ASP A 70 14.21 -17.84 22.43
C ASP A 70 13.35 -16.68 21.93
N SER A 71 12.41 -16.21 22.75
CA SER A 71 11.52 -15.09 22.40
C SER A 71 12.30 -13.77 22.31
N VAL A 72 12.00 -12.97 21.28
CA VAL A 72 12.60 -11.65 21.04
C VAL A 72 11.52 -10.57 21.15
N ASP A 73 11.81 -9.51 21.92
CA ASP A 73 10.95 -8.32 21.98
C ASP A 73 11.05 -7.58 20.64
N ARG A 74 9.89 -7.22 20.07
CA ARG A 74 9.82 -6.43 18.83
C ARG A 74 10.53 -5.08 18.94
N ASN A 75 10.55 -4.47 20.13
CA ASN A 75 11.24 -3.20 20.36
C ASN A 75 12.78 -3.34 20.34
N ALA A 76 13.29 -4.56 20.49
CA ALA A 76 14.72 -4.84 20.39
C ALA A 76 15.18 -5.12 18.95
N LEU A 77 14.25 -5.24 18.00
CA LEU A 77 14.58 -5.48 16.59
C LEU A 77 15.16 -4.22 15.95
N VAL A 78 16.25 -4.41 15.21
CA VAL A 78 16.93 -3.33 14.48
C VAL A 78 16.90 -3.67 12.99
N PRO A 79 16.43 -2.75 12.13
CA PRO A 79 16.49 -2.97 10.69
C PRO A 79 17.95 -2.95 10.21
N VAL A 80 18.30 -3.94 9.40
CA VAL A 80 19.62 -4.06 8.76
C VAL A 80 19.46 -4.17 7.25
N ASN A 81 20.46 -3.71 6.50
CA ASN A 81 20.54 -3.88 5.05
C ASN A 81 20.97 -5.31 4.68
N GLU A 82 21.08 -5.59 3.38
CA GLU A 82 21.50 -6.91 2.87
C GLU A 82 22.93 -7.30 3.31
N GLU A 83 23.76 -6.31 3.66
CA GLU A 83 25.14 -6.49 4.16
C GLU A 83 25.18 -6.67 5.70
N GLY A 84 24.03 -6.58 6.38
CA GLY A 84 23.92 -6.70 7.84
C GLY A 84 24.21 -5.41 8.61
N GLU A 85 24.39 -4.29 7.93
CA GLU A 85 24.61 -2.98 8.54
C GLU A 85 23.28 -2.33 8.95
N LYS A 86 23.31 -1.58 10.05
CA LYS A 86 22.12 -0.91 10.60
C LYS A 86 21.60 0.17 9.65
N ILE A 87 20.31 0.12 9.34
CA ILE A 87 19.62 1.16 8.55
C ILE A 87 19.24 2.33 9.45
N GLU A 88 19.61 3.55 9.06
CA GLU A 88 19.13 4.77 9.71
C GLU A 88 17.64 4.97 9.43
N GLN A 89 16.89 5.28 10.49
CA GLN A 89 15.45 5.44 10.36
C GLN A 89 15.10 6.80 9.77
N ALA A 90 14.32 6.79 8.70
CA ALA A 90 13.66 7.94 8.13
C ALA A 90 12.76 8.63 9.19
N PRO A 91 12.92 9.93 9.46
CA PRO A 91 12.01 10.66 10.34
C PRO A 91 10.62 10.80 9.71
N SER A 92 9.62 11.05 10.57
CA SER A 92 8.26 11.37 10.12
C SER A 92 8.24 12.67 9.32
N SER A 93 7.47 12.70 8.24
CA SER A 93 7.21 13.90 7.44
C SER A 93 6.52 15.01 8.24
N PHE A 94 5.88 14.70 9.38
CA PHE A 94 5.30 15.69 10.29
C PHE A 94 6.32 16.34 11.23
N ASN A 95 7.57 15.87 11.22
CA ASN A 95 8.65 16.40 12.04
C ASN A 95 9.69 17.17 11.21
N GLN A 96 9.41 17.41 9.93
CA GLN A 96 10.31 18.08 9.01
C GLN A 96 9.54 18.85 7.94
N ASN A 97 10.25 19.73 7.24
CA ASN A 97 9.76 20.38 6.04
C ASN A 97 9.89 19.43 4.86
N ASN A 98 8.83 19.31 4.05
CA ASN A 98 8.81 18.42 2.89
C ASN A 98 8.88 19.27 1.64
N ILE A 99 10.05 19.28 1.00
CA ILE A 99 10.31 20.04 -0.22
C ILE A 99 9.56 19.38 -1.36
N LEU A 100 8.73 20.16 -2.06
CA LEU A 100 8.01 19.73 -3.24
C LEU A 100 8.90 19.87 -4.47
N GLU A 101 9.03 18.77 -5.20
CA GLU A 101 9.71 18.73 -6.49
C GLU A 101 8.68 18.49 -7.59
N LYS A 102 8.87 19.09 -8.76
CA LYS A 102 7.97 18.83 -9.90
C LYS A 102 8.14 17.38 -10.36
N ALA A 103 7.02 16.73 -10.64
CA ALA A 103 6.98 15.38 -11.18
C ALA A 103 6.16 15.34 -12.46
N GLU A 104 6.42 14.34 -13.29
CA GLU A 104 5.64 14.08 -14.49
C GLU A 104 4.48 13.11 -14.21
N VAL A 105 3.52 13.07 -15.14
CA VAL A 105 2.39 12.15 -15.05
C VAL A 105 2.86 10.69 -15.04
N ASP A 106 3.90 10.39 -15.83
CA ASP A 106 4.45 9.04 -15.93
C ASP A 106 5.07 8.57 -14.61
N ASP A 107 5.76 9.46 -13.89
CA ASP A 107 6.31 9.17 -12.55
C ASP A 107 5.20 8.78 -11.57
N TYR A 108 4.09 9.52 -11.59
CA TYR A 108 2.92 9.24 -10.78
C TYR A 108 2.24 7.91 -11.15
N LEU A 109 2.09 7.63 -12.45
CA LEU A 109 1.42 6.41 -12.94
C LEU A 109 2.21 5.14 -12.66
N LEU A 110 3.53 5.24 -12.49
CA LEU A 110 4.39 4.14 -12.05
C LEU A 110 4.29 3.86 -10.54
N GLN A 111 3.49 4.60 -9.78
CA GLN A 111 3.34 4.38 -8.35
C GLN A 111 2.31 3.27 -8.02
N ILE A 112 2.72 2.29 -7.21
CA ILE A 112 1.80 1.38 -6.52
C ILE A 112 1.17 2.12 -5.35
N VAL A 113 -0.07 2.58 -5.55
CA VAL A 113 -0.82 3.36 -4.56
C VAL A 113 -1.13 2.55 -3.30
N LYS A 114 -0.72 3.08 -2.15
CA LYS A 114 -0.96 2.50 -0.82
C LYS A 114 -2.05 3.23 -0.05
N SER A 115 -2.12 4.56 -0.19
CA SER A 115 -3.10 5.40 0.51
C SER A 115 -3.29 6.73 -0.21
N VAL A 116 -4.49 7.28 -0.04
CA VAL A 116 -4.88 8.58 -0.59
C VAL A 116 -5.35 9.46 0.56
N TYR A 117 -4.92 10.72 0.56
CA TYR A 117 -5.30 11.72 1.55
C TYR A 117 -5.84 12.97 0.86
N LEU A 118 -6.95 13.50 1.36
CA LEU A 118 -7.41 14.84 1.02
C LEU A 118 -6.55 15.85 1.77
N MET A 119 -6.00 16.83 1.04
CA MET A 119 -5.26 17.94 1.60
C MET A 119 -6.22 19.05 2.01
N THR A 120 -6.06 19.56 3.23
CA THR A 120 -6.84 20.69 3.74
C THR A 120 -5.91 21.76 4.30
N PRO A 121 -6.30 23.05 4.29
CA PRO A 121 -5.58 24.06 5.05
C PRO A 121 -5.44 23.62 6.53
N PHE A 122 -4.27 23.82 7.12
CA PHE A 122 -4.13 23.65 8.56
C PHE A 122 -4.50 24.95 9.27
N GLU A 123 -5.55 24.92 10.09
CA GLU A 123 -6.09 26.11 10.75
C GLU A 123 -6.40 27.21 9.71
N ASP A 124 -5.91 28.44 9.91
CA ASP A 124 -6.13 29.60 9.05
C ASP A 124 -5.02 29.80 7.99
N ALA A 125 -4.20 28.76 7.72
CA ALA A 125 -3.12 28.85 6.74
C ALA A 125 -3.66 29.06 5.31
N ASP A 126 -3.09 30.02 4.59
CA ASP A 126 -3.40 30.25 3.18
C ASP A 126 -2.58 29.30 2.29
N ILE A 127 -3.26 28.33 1.69
CA ILE A 127 -2.66 27.37 0.74
C ILE A 127 -3.15 27.60 -0.69
N SER A 128 -3.87 28.70 -0.94
CA SER A 128 -4.44 29.02 -2.26
C SER A 128 -3.37 29.06 -3.37
N PRO A 129 -2.18 29.65 -3.16
CA PRO A 129 -1.14 29.67 -4.20
C PRO A 129 -0.69 28.26 -4.62
N LEU A 130 -0.54 27.36 -3.65
CA LEU A 130 -0.19 25.97 -3.91
C LEU A 130 -1.34 25.23 -4.61
N LEU A 131 -2.58 25.45 -4.17
CA LEU A 131 -3.76 24.86 -4.80
C LEU A 131 -3.94 25.34 -6.25
N ASP A 132 -3.68 26.61 -6.55
CA ASP A 132 -3.81 27.15 -7.90
C ASP A 132 -2.86 26.45 -8.88
N GLU A 133 -1.62 26.18 -8.47
CA GLU A 133 -0.66 25.43 -9.31
C GLU A 133 -1.08 23.97 -9.50
N ILE A 134 -1.47 23.31 -8.42
CA ILE A 134 -1.89 21.90 -8.44
C ILE A 134 -3.17 21.72 -9.29
N THR A 135 -4.14 22.60 -9.14
CA THR A 135 -5.41 22.56 -9.88
C THR A 135 -5.25 22.99 -11.34
N ALA A 136 -4.20 23.76 -11.66
CA ALA A 136 -3.76 24.00 -13.04
C ALA A 136 -3.12 22.76 -13.70
N GLY A 137 -2.97 21.65 -12.97
CA GLY A 137 -2.48 20.37 -13.48
C GLY A 137 -1.00 20.11 -13.21
N GLN A 138 -0.33 20.93 -12.39
CA GLN A 138 1.03 20.61 -11.94
C GLN A 138 1.00 19.46 -10.92
N ILE A 139 1.96 18.55 -11.04
CA ILE A 139 2.15 17.43 -10.12
C ILE A 139 3.43 17.68 -9.34
N TYR A 140 3.36 17.52 -8.03
CA TYR A 140 4.49 17.63 -7.14
C TYR A 140 4.75 16.30 -6.43
N THR A 141 6.00 16.00 -6.11
CA THR A 141 6.41 14.83 -5.35
C THR A 141 7.27 15.19 -4.16
N PHE A 142 7.23 14.35 -3.12
CA PHE A 142 8.13 14.42 -1.97
C PHE A 142 8.21 13.08 -1.22
N PRO A 143 9.28 12.81 -0.45
CA PRO A 143 9.37 11.63 0.40
C PRO A 143 8.40 11.70 1.59
N PHE A 144 7.58 10.68 1.76
CA PHE A 144 6.54 10.63 2.78
C PHE A 144 6.69 9.48 3.76
N SER A 145 6.68 9.80 5.05
CA SER A 145 6.55 8.80 6.12
C SER A 145 5.67 9.33 7.23
N TYR A 146 4.52 8.68 7.44
CA TYR A 146 3.56 9.14 8.45
C TYR A 146 4.16 9.08 9.86
N ARG A 147 4.83 7.98 10.23
CA ARG A 147 5.37 7.76 11.59
C ARG A 147 6.90 7.77 11.65
N GLY A 148 7.58 7.95 10.52
CA GLY A 148 8.97 7.53 10.38
C GLY A 148 9.06 6.01 10.18
N GLY A 149 10.25 5.51 9.91
CA GLY A 149 10.46 4.08 9.68
C GLY A 149 11.79 3.79 9.00
N VAL A 150 11.86 2.65 8.32
CA VAL A 150 13.09 2.22 7.63
C VAL A 150 13.28 3.01 6.32
N GLU A 151 12.19 3.38 5.67
CA GLU A 151 12.19 4.01 4.35
C GLU A 151 10.99 4.94 4.19
N TYR A 152 11.09 5.85 3.23
CA TYR A 152 9.99 6.68 2.79
C TYR A 152 9.13 5.95 1.75
N ASP A 153 7.84 6.26 1.76
CA ASP A 153 6.97 6.08 0.60
C ASP A 153 7.15 7.30 -0.32
N SER A 154 6.92 7.15 -1.63
CA SER A 154 6.74 8.29 -2.52
C SER A 154 5.37 8.91 -2.26
N ALA A 155 5.27 10.24 -2.30
CA ALA A 155 4.00 10.94 -2.24
C ALA A 155 3.88 11.95 -3.37
N TYR A 156 2.79 11.83 -4.14
CA TYR A 156 2.45 12.79 -5.18
C TYR A 156 1.28 13.66 -4.76
N VAL A 157 1.40 14.96 -4.96
CA VAL A 157 0.33 15.94 -4.76
C VAL A 157 -0.31 16.25 -6.11
N ILE A 158 -1.60 15.96 -6.23
CA ILE A 158 -2.37 16.09 -7.48
C ILE A 158 -3.67 16.85 -7.27
N GLY A 159 -4.11 17.57 -8.30
CA GLY A 159 -5.34 18.36 -8.27
C GLY A 159 -6.53 17.59 -8.82
N SER A 160 -7.71 17.83 -8.25
CA SER A 160 -8.99 17.39 -8.81
C SER A 160 -10.07 18.42 -8.52
N GLY A 161 -10.41 19.23 -9.53
CA GLY A 161 -11.37 20.31 -9.39
C GLY A 161 -10.80 21.43 -8.51
N LYS A 162 -11.39 21.64 -7.33
CA LYS A 162 -10.93 22.64 -6.35
C LYS A 162 -10.11 22.04 -5.21
N ASP A 163 -10.01 20.72 -5.16
CA ASP A 163 -9.36 19.98 -4.09
C ASP A 163 -8.00 19.46 -4.57
N ALA A 164 -7.10 19.22 -3.61
CA ALA A 164 -5.84 18.55 -3.84
C ALA A 164 -5.73 17.29 -2.98
N PHE A 165 -5.07 16.28 -3.53
CA PHE A 165 -4.89 14.98 -2.90
C PHE A 165 -3.41 14.63 -2.82
N ILE A 166 -3.02 14.02 -1.71
CA ILE A 166 -1.70 13.41 -1.54
C ILE A 166 -1.87 11.90 -1.70
N VAL A 167 -1.23 11.35 -2.72
CA VAL A 167 -1.28 9.93 -3.06
C VAL A 167 0.06 9.32 -2.72
N THR A 168 0.07 8.45 -1.70
CA THR A 168 1.28 7.84 -1.16
C THR A 168 1.41 6.39 -1.64
N GLY A 169 2.62 5.95 -1.93
CA GLY A 169 2.86 4.60 -2.41
C GLY A 169 4.34 4.27 -2.57
N LYS A 170 4.60 3.20 -3.31
CA LYS A 170 5.95 2.80 -3.72
C LYS A 170 6.10 2.99 -5.21
N GLN A 171 7.24 3.53 -5.64
CA GLN A 171 7.57 3.56 -7.05
C GLN A 171 7.74 2.12 -7.54
N ALA A 172 7.07 1.77 -8.64
CA ALA A 172 7.25 0.47 -9.27
C ALA A 172 8.41 0.52 -10.26
N GLU A 173 9.22 -0.52 -10.22
CA GLU A 173 10.09 -0.88 -11.34
C GLU A 173 9.32 -1.90 -12.18
N LEU A 174 8.89 -1.47 -13.36
CA LEU A 174 8.13 -2.32 -14.28
C LEU A 174 9.05 -2.82 -15.38
N ASP A 175 9.28 -4.13 -15.39
CA ASP A 175 9.96 -4.79 -16.50
C ASP A 175 8.95 -5.17 -17.59
N PHE A 176 9.17 -4.66 -18.81
CA PHE A 176 8.44 -5.12 -19.97
C PHE A 176 8.88 -6.53 -20.35
N ILE A 177 8.09 -7.53 -19.95
CA ILE A 177 8.28 -8.90 -20.42
C ILE A 177 7.65 -9.01 -21.82
N LYS A 178 8.48 -9.05 -22.86
CA LYS A 178 8.01 -9.42 -24.21
C LYS A 178 7.51 -10.87 -24.14
N LEU A 179 6.31 -11.12 -24.66
CA LEU A 179 5.85 -12.49 -24.91
C LEU A 179 6.91 -13.14 -25.81
N ASN A 180 7.60 -14.16 -25.30
CA ASN A 180 8.68 -14.87 -26.00
C ASN A 180 8.36 -14.97 -27.50
N GLU A 181 9.24 -14.41 -28.34
CA GLU A 181 9.28 -14.78 -29.76
C GLU A 181 9.28 -16.31 -29.82
N SER A 182 8.40 -16.88 -30.65
CA SER A 182 8.29 -18.33 -30.77
C SER A 182 9.68 -18.92 -31.01
N SER A 183 10.17 -19.73 -30.08
CA SER A 183 11.20 -20.70 -30.43
C SER A 183 10.61 -21.56 -31.54
N VAL A 184 11.37 -21.83 -32.59
CA VAL A 184 11.00 -22.78 -33.65
C VAL A 184 10.55 -24.07 -32.96
N LEU A 185 9.27 -24.42 -33.08
CA LEU A 185 8.79 -25.73 -32.67
C LEU A 185 9.68 -26.75 -33.38
N ASN A 186 10.34 -27.64 -32.64
CA ASN A 186 10.94 -28.80 -33.26
C ASN A 186 9.84 -29.48 -34.08
N SER A 187 10.05 -29.55 -35.38
CA SER A 187 9.22 -30.31 -36.30
C SER A 187 9.50 -31.80 -36.08
N ASP A 188 9.15 -32.30 -34.90
CA ASP A 188 8.91 -33.72 -34.77
C ASP A 188 7.51 -33.91 -35.36
N GLU A 189 7.47 -34.51 -36.55
CA GLU A 189 6.26 -34.84 -37.30
C GLU A 189 5.24 -35.48 -36.34
N GLU A 190 4.18 -34.75 -36.00
CA GLU A 190 2.99 -35.37 -35.42
C GLU A 190 2.34 -36.19 -36.52
N ASP A 191 2.40 -37.52 -36.39
CA ASP A 191 1.65 -38.43 -37.25
C ASP A 191 0.16 -38.02 -37.22
N GLU A 192 -0.38 -37.65 -38.39
CA GLU A 192 -1.81 -37.36 -38.54
C GLU A 192 -2.64 -38.58 -38.12
N ILE A 193 -3.31 -38.48 -36.97
CA ILE A 193 -4.31 -39.48 -36.56
C ILE A 193 -5.54 -39.29 -37.45
N SER A 194 -5.86 -40.32 -38.24
CA SER A 194 -7.00 -40.28 -39.14
C SER A 194 -8.32 -40.29 -38.37
N VAL A 195 -9.33 -39.59 -38.89
CA VAL A 195 -10.66 -39.50 -38.27
C VAL A 195 -11.36 -40.86 -38.19
N ASP A 196 -10.92 -41.84 -38.98
CA ASP A 196 -11.44 -43.21 -38.98
C ASP A 196 -10.94 -44.05 -37.78
N ASP A 197 -9.93 -43.56 -37.04
CA ASP A 197 -9.39 -44.24 -35.84
C ASP A 197 -10.05 -43.78 -34.52
N LEU A 198 -11.01 -42.85 -34.59
CA LEU A 198 -11.77 -42.36 -33.43
C LEU A 198 -13.13 -43.07 -33.33
N ASP A 199 -13.15 -44.20 -32.61
CA ASP A 199 -14.38 -44.97 -32.37
C ASP A 199 -15.18 -44.35 -31.20
N PHE A 200 -16.32 -43.72 -31.50
CA PHE A 200 -17.14 -42.95 -30.55
C PHE A 200 -18.21 -43.78 -29.80
N ASP A 201 -18.17 -45.11 -29.86
CA ASP A 201 -19.20 -46.00 -29.28
C ASP A 201 -19.08 -46.21 -27.74
N LEU A 202 -18.49 -45.25 -27.03
CA LEU A 202 -18.27 -45.33 -25.57
C LEU A 202 -18.47 -44.00 -24.84
N MET A 203 -19.55 -43.28 -25.18
CA MET A 203 -20.19 -42.28 -24.32
C MET A 203 -21.65 -42.64 -24.04
#